data_AF-A0A352SML6-F1
#
_entry.id   AF-A0A352SML6-F1
#
_cell.length_a   1.000
_cell.length_b   1.000
_cell.length_c   1.000
_cell.angle_alpha   90.00
_cell.angle_beta   90.00
_cell.angle_gamma   90.00
#
_symmetry.space_group_name_H-M   'P 1'
#
loop_
_entity.id
_entity.type
_entity.pdbx_description
1 polymer ?
#
loop_
_entity_poly.entity_id
_entity_poly.type
_entity_poly.pdbx_seq_one_letter_code
_entity_poly.pdbx_strand_id
1 'polypeptide(L)'
;MDIGILALFGLLAGIAAGFFGIGGGILFTPAFFILFQEAGVQDPIPWAIGSSLFCTFTASLSSTWQQYRSSNLYLREGALVGVFGMGGVWMGKQITLSPLYSEDIFIPFFAILMAIVAVLFYMKPESESTPSVIEGVQSAKRLSSKDAKMG
;
A
#
# COMPACT_ATOMS: atom_id res chain seq x y z
N MET A 1 -16.74 17.16 16.30
CA MET A 1 -16.05 17.04 15.00
C MET A 1 -17.04 16.45 14.02
N ASP A 2 -17.33 17.16 12.93
CA ASP A 2 -18.36 16.76 11.97
C ASP A 2 -17.91 15.50 11.22
N ILE A 3 -18.77 14.49 11.19
CA ILE A 3 -18.58 13.20 10.49
C ILE A 3 -18.15 13.40 9.02
N GLY A 4 -18.43 14.57 8.43
CA GLY A 4 -17.97 14.97 7.11
C GLY A 4 -16.45 15.01 6.94
N ILE A 5 -15.68 15.43 7.96
CA ILE A 5 -14.21 15.43 7.89
C ILE A 5 -13.67 14.00 7.88
N LEU A 6 -14.24 13.13 8.71
CA LEU A 6 -13.88 11.71 8.78
C LEU A 6 -14.12 11.01 7.43
N ALA A 7 -15.29 11.27 6.83
CA ALA A 7 -15.65 10.72 5.53
C ALA A 7 -14.73 11.23 4.42
N LEU A 8 -14.41 12.53 4.40
CA LEU A 8 -13.54 13.13 3.39
C LEU A 8 -12.11 12.60 3.49
N PHE A 9 -11.56 12.48 4.71
CA PHE A 9 -10.21 11.96 4.90
C PHE A 9 -10.12 10.48 4.53
N GLY A 10 -11.10 9.68 4.94
CA GLY A 10 -11.20 8.26 4.55
C GLY A 10 -11.32 8.08 3.03
N LEU A 11 -12.08 8.95 2.36
CA LEU A 11 -12.20 8.96 0.90
C LEU A 11 -10.86 9.29 0.23
N LEU A 12 -10.20 10.38 0.64
CA LEU A 12 -8.92 10.81 0.06
C LEU A 12 -7.82 9.77 0.29
N ALA A 13 -7.75 9.23 1.50
CA ALA A 13 -6.81 8.17 1.85
C ALA A 13 -7.11 6.87 1.09
N GLY A 14 -8.39 6.52 0.89
CA GLY A 14 -8.82 5.38 0.08
C GLY A 14 -8.46 5.53 -1.40
N ILE A 15 -8.65 6.72 -1.97
CA ILE A 15 -8.25 7.04 -3.35
C ILE A 15 -6.73 6.94 -3.49
N ALA A 16 -5.97 7.54 -2.57
CA ALA A 16 -4.51 7.47 -2.57
C ALA A 16 -4.03 6.01 -2.43
N ALA A 17 -4.61 5.24 -1.51
CA ALA A 17 -4.30 3.82 -1.31
C ALA A 17 -4.59 2.98 -2.57
N GLY A 18 -5.69 3.26 -3.26
CA GLY A 18 -6.05 2.62 -4.53
C GLY A 18 -5.09 3.00 -5.65
N PHE A 19 -4.67 4.27 -5.71
CA PHE A 19 -3.71 4.77 -6.71
C PHE A 19 -2.32 4.15 -6.54
N PHE A 20 -1.85 4.00 -5.30
CA PHE A 20 -0.55 3.41 -5.00
C PHE A 20 -0.52 1.90 -5.17
N GLY A 21 -1.67 1.21 -5.23
CA GLY A 21 -1.74 -0.25 -5.39
C GLY A 21 -1.15 -1.07 -4.23
N ILE A 22 -0.61 -0.42 -3.18
CA ILE A 22 0.10 -1.04 -2.05
C ILE A 22 -0.86 -1.50 -0.93
N GLY A 23 -2.16 -1.20 -1.01
CA GLY A 23 -3.14 -1.58 0.02
C GLY A 23 -3.18 -0.63 1.24
N GLY A 24 -2.65 0.59 1.11
CA GLY A 24 -2.97 1.74 1.98
C GLY A 24 -2.49 1.72 3.45
N GLY A 25 -2.01 0.61 3.99
CA GLY A 25 -1.75 0.46 5.43
C GLY A 25 -0.70 1.42 6.00
N ILE A 26 0.28 1.80 5.18
CA ILE A 26 1.32 2.78 5.51
C ILE A 26 0.73 4.19 5.65
N LEU A 27 -0.32 4.52 4.90
CA LEU A 27 -1.00 5.82 4.97
C LEU A 27 -2.07 5.86 6.07
N PHE A 28 -2.85 4.79 6.23
CA PHE A 28 -3.97 4.77 7.17
C PHE A 28 -3.56 4.83 8.64
N THR A 29 -2.46 4.16 9.01
CA THR A 29 -2.03 4.10 10.41
C THR A 29 -1.65 5.46 11.01
N PRO A 30 -0.76 6.27 10.40
CA PRO A 30 -0.45 7.61 10.92
C PRO A 30 -1.63 8.58 10.77
N ALA A 31 -2.43 8.46 9.71
CA ALA A 31 -3.62 9.27 9.51
C ALA A 31 -4.64 9.06 10.63
N PHE A 32 -4.95 7.82 10.98
CA PHE A 32 -5.87 7.52 12.06
C PHE A 32 -5.28 7.82 13.44
N PHE A 33 -3.97 7.71 13.62
CA PHE A 33 -3.33 8.09 14.88
C PHE A 33 -3.53 9.58 15.19
N ILE A 34 -3.21 10.47 14.24
CA ILE A 34 -3.41 11.92 14.39
C ILE A 34 -4.90 12.23 14.63
N LEU A 35 -5.77 11.54 13.91
CA LEU A 35 -7.22 11.74 13.98
C LEU A 35 -7.79 11.34 15.35
N PHE A 36 -7.42 10.18 15.89
CA PHE A 36 -7.90 9.73 17.20
C PHE A 36 -7.26 10.51 18.36
N GLN A 37 -6.03 11.01 18.16
CA GLN A 37 -5.37 11.91 19.10
C GLN A 37 -6.10 13.26 19.19
N GLU A 38 -6.48 13.86 18.06
CA GLU A 38 -7.28 15.09 18.07
C GLU A 38 -8.72 14.87 18.59
N ALA A 39 -9.30 13.69 18.35
CA ALA A 39 -10.64 13.34 18.84
C ALA A 39 -10.71 13.13 20.37
N GLY A 40 -9.59 13.21 21.10
CA GLY A 40 -9.55 13.07 22.56
C GLY A 40 -9.86 11.65 23.06
N VAL A 41 -9.61 10.64 22.22
CA VAL A 41 -9.82 9.23 22.58
C VAL A 41 -8.75 8.81 23.62
N GLN A 42 -9.18 8.18 24.72
CA GLN A 42 -8.25 7.54 25.66
C GLN A 42 -7.63 6.33 24.95
N ASP A 43 -6.30 6.29 24.90
CA ASP A 43 -5.49 5.31 24.15
C ASP A 43 -5.83 5.23 22.65
N PRO A 44 -5.38 6.20 21.83
CA PRO A 44 -5.68 6.25 20.39
C PRO A 44 -4.98 5.17 19.57
N ILE A 45 -3.93 4.55 20.11
CA ILE A 45 -3.04 3.62 19.38
C ILE A 45 -3.79 2.33 18.95
N PRO A 46 -4.48 1.58 19.84
CA PRO A 46 -5.19 0.36 19.43
C PRO A 46 -6.30 0.63 18.41
N TRP A 47 -7.02 1.75 18.57
CA TRP A 47 -8.09 2.15 17.66
C TRP A 47 -7.57 2.52 16.28
N ALA A 48 -6.44 3.25 16.21
CA ALA A 48 -5.78 3.60 14.97
C ALA A 48 -5.36 2.36 14.17
N ILE A 49 -4.70 1.41 14.85
CA ILE A 49 -4.20 0.17 14.23
C ILE A 49 -5.36 -0.72 13.79
N GLY A 50 -6.39 -0.90 14.62
CA GLY A 50 -7.56 -1.72 14.26
C GLY A 50 -8.32 -1.16 13.05
N SER A 51 -8.53 0.15 13.03
CA SER A 51 -9.23 0.83 11.92
C SER A 51 -8.42 0.81 10.62
N SER A 52 -7.10 1.01 10.70
CA SER A 52 -6.22 0.96 9.53
C SER A 52 -6.17 -0.42 8.91
N LEU A 53 -6.08 -1.48 9.73
CA LEU A 53 -6.10 -2.87 9.27
C LEU A 53 -7.43 -3.21 8.59
N PHE A 54 -8.55 -2.75 9.12
CA PHE A 54 -9.86 -2.95 8.50
C PHE A 54 -9.94 -2.26 7.13
N CYS A 55 -9.54 -1.00 7.05
CA CYS A 55 -9.47 -0.27 5.78
C CYS A 55 -8.54 -0.96 4.77
N THR A 56 -7.33 -1.35 5.18
CA THR A 56 -6.38 -2.09 4.33
C THR A 56 -6.93 -3.42 3.85
N PHE A 57 -7.65 -4.16 4.70
CA PHE A 57 -8.29 -5.41 4.32
C PHE A 57 -9.33 -5.20 3.21
N THR A 58 -10.21 -4.21 3.38
CA THR A 58 -11.24 -3.89 2.38
C THR A 58 -10.62 -3.40 1.06
N ALA A 59 -9.60 -2.54 1.13
CA ALA A 59 -8.88 -2.06 -0.04
C ALA A 59 -8.17 -3.21 -0.78
N SER A 60 -7.48 -4.09 -0.05
CA SER A 60 -6.78 -5.24 -0.63
C SER A 60 -7.73 -6.22 -1.31
N LEU A 61 -8.92 -6.44 -0.73
CA LEU A 61 -9.96 -7.27 -1.34
C LEU A 61 -10.44 -6.68 -2.67
N SER A 62 -10.68 -5.37 -2.71
CA SER A 62 -11.04 -4.66 -3.95
C SER A 62 -9.94 -4.74 -5.01
N SER A 63 -8.68 -4.54 -4.62
CA SER A 63 -7.53 -4.64 -5.53
C SER A 63 -7.35 -6.07 -6.07
N THR A 64 -7.50 -7.08 -5.22
CA THR A 64 -7.44 -8.49 -5.62
C THR A 64 -8.54 -8.82 -6.63
N TRP A 65 -9.76 -8.31 -6.41
CA TRP A 65 -10.87 -8.48 -7.33
C TRP A 65 -10.62 -7.83 -8.70
N GLN A 66 -10.03 -6.63 -8.72
CA GLN A 66 -9.64 -5.97 -9.96
C GLN A 66 -8.55 -6.77 -10.69
N GLN A 67 -7.56 -7.29 -9.95
CA GLN A 67 -6.49 -8.12 -10.49
C GLN A 67 -7.01 -9.44 -11.07
N TYR A 68 -8.08 -9.99 -10.48
CA TYR A 68 -8.80 -11.19 -10.98
C TYR A 68 -9.43 -10.93 -12.32
N ARG A 69 -10.05 -9.76 -12.47
CA ARG A 69 -10.64 -9.38 -13.74
C ARG A 69 -9.61 -9.15 -14.85
N SER A 70 -8.38 -8.74 -14.50
CA SER A 70 -7.27 -8.56 -15.44
C SER A 70 -6.46 -9.83 -15.74
N SER A 71 -6.86 -11.01 -15.24
CA SER A 71 -6.17 -12.31 -15.47
C SER A 71 -4.68 -12.35 -15.08
N ASN A 72 -4.23 -11.42 -14.24
CA ASN A 72 -2.82 -11.28 -13.85
C ASN A 72 -2.69 -11.55 -12.35
N LEU A 73 -3.20 -12.70 -11.89
CA LEU A 73 -3.20 -13.10 -10.48
C LEU A 73 -2.16 -14.19 -10.19
N TYR A 74 -1.12 -13.75 -9.52
CA TYR A 74 -0.03 -14.58 -9.03
C TYR A 74 -0.35 -15.09 -7.61
N LEU A 75 -1.29 -16.03 -7.53
CA LEU A 75 -1.81 -16.55 -6.24
C LEU A 75 -0.73 -17.22 -5.40
N ARG A 76 0.24 -17.90 -6.02
CA ARG A 76 1.32 -18.58 -5.29
C ARG A 76 2.26 -17.57 -4.66
N GLU A 77 2.65 -16.57 -5.43
CA GLU A 77 3.56 -15.50 -5.04
C GLU A 77 2.91 -14.64 -3.96
N GLY A 78 1.64 -14.27 -4.14
CA GLY A 78 0.85 -13.56 -3.14
C GLY A 78 0.68 -14.34 -1.84
N ALA A 79 0.40 -15.65 -1.92
CA ALA A 79 0.30 -16.51 -0.75
C ALA A 79 1.65 -16.64 -0.02
N LEU A 80 2.75 -16.78 -0.77
CA LEU A 80 4.09 -16.88 -0.19
C LEU A 80 4.45 -15.60 0.58
N VAL A 81 4.26 -14.43 -0.03
CA VAL A 81 4.45 -13.13 0.63
C VAL A 81 3.53 -12.97 1.84
N GLY A 82 2.28 -13.41 1.73
CA GLY A 82 1.33 -13.40 2.85
C GLY A 82 1.77 -14.25 4.04
N VAL A 83 2.28 -15.46 3.80
CA VAL A 83 2.78 -16.36 4.86
C VAL A 83 4.03 -15.80 5.52
N PHE A 84 5.01 -15.34 4.73
CA PHE A 84 6.21 -14.69 5.28
C PHE A 84 5.87 -13.42 6.05
N GLY A 85 4.93 -12.62 5.54
CA GLY A 85 4.42 -11.43 6.22
C GLY A 85 3.74 -11.76 7.55
N MET A 86 2.89 -12.79 7.59
CA MET A 86 2.25 -13.26 8.82
C MET A 86 3.29 -13.71 9.85
N GLY A 87 4.31 -14.44 9.42
CA GLY A 87 5.45 -14.81 10.27
C GLY A 87 6.21 -13.60 10.81
N GLY A 88 6.47 -12.61 9.95
CA GLY A 88 7.11 -11.35 10.34
C GLY A 88 6.32 -10.56 11.37
N VAL A 89 5.00 -10.44 11.20
CA VAL A 89 4.11 -9.77 12.17
C VAL A 89 4.08 -10.52 13.50
N TRP A 90 4.00 -11.86 13.47
CA TRP A 90 4.02 -12.68 14.67
C TRP A 90 5.34 -12.55 15.45
N MET A 91 6.49 -12.56 14.75
CA MET A 91 7.80 -12.31 15.35
C MET A 91 7.92 -10.88 15.89
N GLY A 92 7.43 -9.89 15.15
CA GLY A 92 7.40 -8.48 15.59
C GLY A 92 6.61 -8.33 16.89
N LYS A 93 5.44 -8.95 16.99
CA LYS A 93 4.63 -8.96 18.22
C LYS A 93 5.40 -9.52 19.42
N GLN A 94 6.14 -10.62 19.22
CA GLN A 94 6.91 -11.25 20.30
C GLN A 94 8.04 -10.33 20.80
N ILE A 95 8.63 -9.53 19.91
CA ILE A 95 9.67 -8.54 20.27
C ILE A 95 9.04 -7.36 21.02
N THR A 96 7.85 -6.91 20.61
CA THR A 96 7.10 -5.83 21.28
C THR A 96 6.59 -6.21 22.69
N LEU A 97 6.36 -7.50 22.96
CA LEU A 97 5.91 -7.98 24.27
C LEU A 97 7.05 -8.22 25.29
N SER A 98 8.31 -8.04 24.86
CA SER A 98 9.48 -8.12 25.74
C SER A 98 9.58 -6.87 26.62
N PRO A 99 10.05 -6.97 27.87
CA PRO A 99 10.31 -5.82 28.75
C PRO A 99 11.37 -4.83 28.22
N LEU A 100 11.97 -5.10 27.06
CA LEU A 100 12.83 -4.18 26.31
C LEU A 100 12.04 -3.14 25.47
N TYR A 101 10.70 -3.21 25.46
CA TYR A 101 9.84 -2.27 24.74
C TYR A 101 9.52 -1.04 25.61
N SER A 102 10.21 0.06 25.33
CA SER A 102 9.81 1.39 25.79
C SER A 102 9.12 2.15 24.65
N GLU A 103 7.89 2.60 24.89
CA GLU A 103 7.12 3.46 23.97
C GLU A 103 7.93 4.69 23.53
N ASP A 104 8.72 5.24 24.46
CA ASP A 104 9.62 6.39 24.25
C ASP A 104 10.70 6.14 23.19
N ILE A 105 11.07 4.88 22.92
CA ILE A 105 12.08 4.51 21.92
C ILE A 105 11.41 4.06 20.62
N PHE A 106 10.28 3.36 20.72
CA PHE A 106 9.58 2.82 19.56
C PHE A 106 8.92 3.91 18.70
N ILE A 107 8.29 4.91 19.33
CA ILE A 107 7.63 6.01 18.64
C ILE A 107 8.62 6.81 17.76
N PRO A 108 9.77 7.30 18.27
CA PRO A 108 10.73 8.02 17.43
C PRO A 108 11.38 7.10 16.39
N PHE A 109 11.65 5.83 16.70
CA PHE A 109 12.15 4.88 15.71
C PHE A 109 11.19 4.70 14.53
N PHE A 110 9.90 4.47 14.83
CA PHE A 110 8.87 4.34 13.80
C PHE A 110 8.67 5.64 13.01
N ALA A 111 8.72 6.79 13.69
CA ALA A 111 8.66 8.09 13.04
C ALA A 111 9.84 8.32 12.07
N ILE A 112 11.06 7.95 12.46
CA ILE A 112 12.24 8.00 11.59
C ILE A 112 12.08 7.05 10.41
N LEU A 113 11.63 5.82 10.63
CA LEU A 113 11.35 4.86 9.57
C LEU A 113 10.34 5.44 8.55
N MET A 114 9.25 6.03 9.03
CA MET A 114 8.25 6.68 8.18
C MET A 114 8.83 7.89 7.43
N ALA A 115 9.68 8.69 8.07
CA ALA A 115 10.38 9.79 7.41
C ALA A 115 11.30 9.28 6.29
N ILE A 116 12.02 8.18 6.53
CA ILE A 116 12.84 7.53 5.49
C ILE A 116 11.96 7.07 4.34
N VAL A 117 10.85 6.39 4.60
CA VAL A 117 9.91 5.94 3.55
C VAL A 117 9.37 7.13 2.75
N ALA A 118 9.00 8.22 3.41
CA ALA A 118 8.54 9.44 2.76
C ALA A 118 9.62 10.05 1.85
N VAL A 119 10.88 10.10 2.32
CA VAL A 119 12.02 10.56 1.52
C VAL A 119 12.29 9.62 0.34
N LEU A 120 12.27 8.30 0.57
CA LEU A 120 12.49 7.27 -0.46
C LEU A 120 11.41 7.38 -1.55
N PHE A 121 10.17 7.67 -1.15
CA PHE A 121 9.07 7.93 -2.06
C PHE A 121 9.28 9.23 -2.86
N TYR A 122 9.66 10.33 -2.20
CA TYR A 122 9.93 11.62 -2.85
C TYR A 122 11.13 11.58 -3.81
N MET A 123 12.13 10.76 -3.49
CA MET A 123 13.34 10.58 -4.28
C MET A 123 13.16 9.59 -5.44
N LYS A 124 12.03 8.90 -5.53
CA LYS A 124 11.74 7.98 -6.63
C LYS A 124 10.83 8.70 -7.64
N PRO A 125 11.39 9.42 -8.63
CA PRO A 125 10.59 9.93 -9.72
C PRO A 125 9.98 8.74 -10.46
N GLU A 126 8.69 8.88 -10.76
CA GLU A 126 7.90 7.93 -11.53
C GLU A 126 8.57 7.68 -12.88
N SER A 127 9.33 6.59 -12.94
CA SER A 127 9.87 6.05 -14.18
C SER A 127 9.41 4.62 -14.30
N GLU A 128 8.16 4.46 -14.68
CA GLU A 128 7.81 3.38 -15.59
C GLU A 128 6.98 3.94 -16.73
N SER A 129 7.69 4.64 -17.61
CA SER A 129 7.41 4.61 -19.03
C SER A 129 7.13 3.15 -19.44
N THR A 130 5.92 2.88 -19.93
CA THR A 130 5.68 1.66 -20.72
C THR A 130 5.54 2.04 -22.20
N PRO A 131 6.63 2.15 -22.98
CA PRO A 131 6.57 2.17 -24.44
C PRO A 131 6.61 0.75 -25.06
N SER A 132 6.59 -0.34 -24.26
CA SER A 132 6.77 -1.70 -24.78
C SER A 132 5.60 -2.22 -25.63
N VAL A 133 4.39 -1.69 -25.42
CA VAL A 133 3.21 -2.06 -26.23
C VAL A 133 3.25 -1.39 -27.61
N ILE A 134 3.78 -0.17 -27.70
CA ILE A 134 3.84 0.58 -28.98
C ILE A 134 4.95 0.01 -29.89
N GLU A 135 6.10 -0.39 -29.33
CA GLU A 135 7.17 -1.03 -30.12
C GLU A 135 6.78 -2.41 -30.66
N GLY A 136 6.04 -3.21 -29.89
CA GLY A 136 5.52 -4.50 -30.34
C GLY A 136 4.54 -4.36 -31.51
N VAL A 137 3.64 -3.38 -31.44
CA VAL A 137 2.65 -3.08 -32.51
C VAL A 137 3.34 -2.51 -33.76
N GLN A 138 4.37 -1.67 -33.61
CA GLN A 138 5.12 -1.15 -34.75
C GLN A 138 5.97 -2.22 -35.44
N SER A 139 6.57 -3.13 -34.68
CA SER A 139 7.35 -4.25 -35.23
C SER A 139 6.47 -5.23 -36.00
N ALA A 140 5.29 -5.56 -35.47
CA ALA A 140 4.30 -6.38 -36.16
C ALA A 140 3.79 -5.71 -37.46
N LYS A 141 3.56 -4.38 -37.44
CA LYS A 141 3.12 -3.63 -38.62
C LYS A 141 4.22 -3.51 -39.69
N ARG A 142 5.49 -3.41 -39.29
CA ARG A 142 6.64 -3.39 -40.22
C ARG A 142 6.90 -4.75 -40.87
N LEU A 143 6.69 -5.85 -40.15
CA LEU A 143 6.78 -7.21 -40.70
C LEU A 143 5.67 -7.46 -41.72
N SER A 144 4.41 -7.17 -41.35
CA SER A 144 3.26 -7.30 -42.26
C SER A 144 3.38 -6.44 -43.53
N SER A 145 3.97 -5.23 -43.43
CA SER A 145 4.22 -4.37 -44.60
C SER A 145 5.37 -4.84 -45.50
N LYS A 146 6.35 -5.59 -44.98
CA LYS A 146 7.45 -6.13 -45.79
C LYS A 146 7.01 -7.36 -46.57
N ASP A 147 6.20 -8.22 -45.95
CA ASP A 147 5.68 -9.42 -46.60
C ASP A 147 4.72 -9.08 -47.77
N ALA A 148 3.94 -8.00 -47.65
CA ALA A 148 3.06 -7.52 -48.72
C ALA A 148 3.77 -6.86 -49.92
N LYS A 149 5.08 -6.55 -49.81
CA LYS A 149 5.89 -5.96 -50.89
C LYS A 149 6.81 -6.96 -51.58
N MET A 150 6.90 -8.20 -51.08
CA MET A 150 7.75 -9.26 -51.63
C MET A 150 6.97 -10.39 -52.33
N GLY A 151 5.65 -10.29 -52.41
CA GLY A 151 4.79 -11.10 -53.30
C GLY A 151 4.29 -10.27 -54.46
#